data_AF-A0A2Z2DVI3-F1
#
_entry.id   AF-A0A2Z2DVI3-F1
#
_cell.length_a   1.000
_cell.length_b   1.000
_cell.length_c   1.000
_cell.angle_alpha   90.00
_cell.angle_beta   90.00
_cell.angle_gamma   90.00
#
_symmetry.space_group_name_H-M   'P 1'
#
loop_
_entity.id
_entity.type
_entity.pdbx_description
1 polymer ?
#
loop_
_entity_poly.entity_id
_entity_poly.type
_entity_poly.pdbx_seq_one_letter_code
_entity_poly.pdbx_strand_id
1 'polypeptide(L)'
;MSNITIYHNPACGTSRNTLEMIRNSGNEPTIIYYLDTPPTHDELIKLISDMGITVHALLRKNVEPYEQLGLAEDRFTDEQLIELMLQHPILINRPIVVTPAGTRLCRPSEVVLEIIPEPQQGAFTKEDGEKVIDEAAKRVK
;
A
#
# COMPACT_ATOMS: atom_id res chain seq x y z
N MET A 1 3.93 -1.05 21.38
CA MET A 1 4.11 -0.35 20.08
C MET A 1 3.92 -1.40 19.01
N SER A 2 2.89 -1.26 18.20
CA SER A 2 2.58 -2.23 17.15
C SER A 2 3.59 -2.01 16.00
N ASN A 3 4.25 -3.08 15.56
CA ASN A 3 5.26 -3.01 14.51
C ASN A 3 4.57 -2.85 13.15
N ILE A 4 4.31 -1.59 12.76
CA ILE A 4 3.63 -1.24 11.51
C ILE A 4 4.64 -0.56 10.58
N THR A 5 4.70 -1.01 9.33
CA THR A 5 5.50 -0.37 8.28
C THR A 5 4.61 0.00 7.10
N ILE A 6 4.80 1.20 6.55
CA ILE A 6 4.11 1.66 5.34
C ILE A 6 5.13 2.06 4.26
N TYR A 7 4.98 1.47 3.07
CA TYR A 7 5.64 1.91 1.85
C TYR A 7 4.84 3.07 1.26
N HIS A 8 5.27 4.27 1.58
CA HIS A 8 4.50 5.50 1.45
C HIS A 8 4.93 6.33 0.24
N ASN A 9 3.95 6.99 -0.39
CA ASN A 9 4.20 8.07 -1.35
C ASN A 9 3.35 9.30 -0.96
N PRO A 10 3.99 10.39 -0.46
CA PRO A 10 3.30 11.61 -0.03
C PRO A 10 2.46 12.28 -1.11
N ALA A 11 2.80 12.10 -2.39
CA ALA A 11 2.06 12.68 -3.50
C ALA A 11 0.76 11.91 -3.85
N CYS A 12 0.48 10.78 -3.18
CA CYS A 12 -0.69 9.95 -3.46
C CYS A 12 -1.75 10.03 -2.36
N GLY A 13 -2.94 10.53 -2.68
CA GLY A 13 -4.07 10.66 -1.73
C GLY A 13 -4.47 9.34 -1.06
N THR A 14 -4.50 8.22 -1.79
CA THR A 14 -4.74 6.89 -1.18
C THR A 14 -3.68 6.57 -0.12
N SER A 15 -2.42 6.92 -0.38
CA SER A 15 -1.32 6.65 0.55
C SER A 15 -1.37 7.55 1.79
N ARG A 16 -1.74 8.82 1.63
CA ARG A 16 -1.97 9.76 2.74
C ARG A 16 -3.15 9.32 3.61
N ASN A 17 -4.30 8.98 3.01
CA ASN A 17 -5.45 8.46 3.75
C ASN A 17 -5.12 7.19 4.56
N THR A 18 -4.35 6.25 3.98
CA THR A 18 -3.90 5.05 4.70
C THR A 18 -2.97 5.39 5.87
N LEU A 19 -2.01 6.29 5.70
CA LEU A 19 -1.12 6.74 6.77
C LEU A 19 -1.92 7.35 7.94
N GLU A 20 -2.88 8.22 7.63
CA GLU A 20 -3.69 8.86 8.65
C GLU A 20 -4.65 7.88 9.35
N MET A 21 -5.16 6.84 8.66
CA MET A 21 -5.91 5.77 9.33
C MET A 21 -5.04 4.95 10.29
N ILE A 22 -3.76 4.73 9.97
CA ILE A 22 -2.82 4.09 10.91
C ILE A 22 -2.62 4.99 12.15
N ARG A 23 -2.41 6.29 11.93
CA ARG A 23 -2.28 7.27 13.04
C ARG A 23 -3.53 7.37 13.90
N ASN A 24 -4.70 7.33 13.28
CA ASN A 24 -5.99 7.36 13.97
C ASN A 24 -6.27 6.09 14.79
N SER A 25 -5.50 5.01 14.66
CA SER A 25 -5.54 3.88 15.60
C SER A 25 -4.61 4.05 16.80
N GLY A 26 -3.90 5.17 16.88
CA GLY A 26 -2.93 5.49 17.93
C GLY A 26 -1.51 4.98 17.67
N ASN A 27 -1.21 4.54 16.44
CA ASN A 27 0.10 4.03 16.07
C ASN A 27 0.85 5.01 15.16
N GLU A 28 2.13 5.23 15.41
CA GLU A 28 3.02 5.88 14.43
C GLU A 28 3.82 4.78 13.70
N PRO A 29 3.62 4.59 12.38
CA PRO A 29 4.30 3.54 11.65
C PRO A 29 5.74 3.92 11.28
N THR A 30 6.57 2.92 10.98
CA THR A 30 7.78 3.12 10.20
C THR A 30 7.39 3.50 8.76
N ILE A 31 7.86 4.66 8.31
CA ILE A 31 7.56 5.18 6.98
C ILE A 31 8.76 4.93 6.06
N ILE A 32 8.54 4.16 4.99
CA ILE A 32 9.53 3.92 3.93
C ILE A 32 9.08 4.65 2.67
N TYR A 33 9.86 5.63 2.22
CA TYR A 33 9.65 6.29 0.93
C TYR A 33 10.17 5.39 -0.19
N TYR A 34 9.35 4.44 -0.63
CA TYR A 34 9.77 3.35 -1.52
C TYR A 34 10.33 3.80 -2.88
N LEU A 35 10.06 5.03 -3.31
CA LEU A 35 10.66 5.60 -4.52
C LEU A 35 12.15 5.91 -4.33
N ASP A 36 12.55 6.28 -3.12
CA ASP A 36 13.93 6.62 -2.77
C ASP A 36 14.67 5.40 -2.19
N THR A 37 13.96 4.62 -1.37
CA THR A 37 14.46 3.41 -0.70
C THR A 37 13.51 2.24 -1.01
N PRO A 38 13.57 1.66 -2.22
CA PRO A 38 12.75 0.50 -2.56
C PRO A 38 13.11 -0.72 -1.69
N PRO A 39 12.19 -1.68 -1.50
CA PRO A 39 12.53 -2.95 -0.87
C PRO A 39 13.60 -3.68 -1.70
N THR A 40 14.38 -4.54 -1.03
CA THR A 40 15.23 -5.51 -1.71
C THR A 40 14.39 -6.52 -2.50
N HIS A 41 15.05 -7.30 -3.37
CA HIS A 41 14.40 -8.36 -4.15
C HIS A 41 13.66 -9.38 -3.26
N ASP A 42 14.35 -9.93 -2.26
CA ASP A 42 13.78 -10.88 -1.30
C ASP A 42 12.61 -10.27 -0.51
N GLU A 43 12.74 -9.00 -0.09
CA GLU A 43 11.66 -8.29 0.60
C GLU A 43 10.45 -8.09 -0.30
N LEU A 44 10.63 -7.71 -1.57
CA LEU A 44 9.53 -7.51 -2.51
C LEU A 44 8.77 -8.82 -2.79
N ILE A 45 9.49 -9.92 -2.99
CA ILE A 45 8.89 -11.27 -3.11
C ILE A 45 8.06 -11.59 -1.87
N LYS A 46 8.63 -11.36 -0.69
CA LYS A 46 7.93 -11.62 0.57
C LYS A 46 6.66 -10.78 0.69
N LEU A 47 6.73 -9.48 0.38
CA LEU A 47 5.57 -8.58 0.44
C LEU A 47 4.46 -9.05 -0.49
N ILE A 48 4.79 -9.43 -1.74
CA ILE A 48 3.80 -9.91 -2.72
C ILE A 48 3.13 -11.19 -2.20
N SER A 49 3.92 -12.14 -1.70
CA SER A 49 3.40 -13.38 -1.10
C SER A 49 2.49 -13.10 0.09
N ASP A 50 2.90 -12.24 1.03
CA ASP A 50 2.12 -11.92 2.22
C ASP A 50 0.82 -11.16 1.89
N MET A 51 0.79 -10.39 0.79
CA MET A 51 -0.41 -9.73 0.30
C MET A 51 -1.41 -10.69 -0.33
N GLY A 52 -0.97 -11.88 -0.77
CA GLY A 52 -1.82 -12.85 -1.45
C GLY A 52 -2.32 -12.39 -2.83
N ILE A 53 -1.55 -11.53 -3.51
CA ILE A 53 -1.87 -11.03 -4.85
C ILE A 53 -0.86 -11.54 -5.88
N THR A 54 -1.18 -11.46 -7.17
CA THR A 54 -0.21 -11.72 -8.23
C THR A 54 0.79 -10.58 -8.35
N VAL A 55 1.99 -10.85 -8.89
CA VAL A 55 3.00 -9.81 -9.18
C VAL A 55 2.42 -8.74 -10.10
N HIS A 56 1.68 -9.15 -11.14
CA HIS A 56 1.05 -8.23 -12.07
C HIS A 56 0.02 -7.31 -11.40
N ALA A 57 -0.69 -7.77 -10.38
CA ALA A 57 -1.65 -6.95 -9.62
C ALA A 57 -0.97 -5.83 -8.81
N LEU A 58 0.32 -5.98 -8.50
CA LEU A 58 1.11 -4.94 -7.82
C LEU A 58 1.57 -3.83 -8.78
N LEU A 59 1.55 -4.05 -10.10
CA LEU A 59 2.00 -3.02 -11.05
C LEU A 59 1.10 -1.78 -11.01
N ARG A 60 1.74 -0.63 -10.90
CA ARG A 60 1.12 0.67 -11.07
C ARG A 60 0.98 0.98 -12.55
N LYS A 61 -0.27 1.06 -13.00
CA LYS A 61 -0.64 1.52 -14.34
C LYS A 61 -0.53 3.06 -14.45
N ASN A 62 -0.53 3.56 -15.69
CA ASN A 62 -0.49 5.00 -16.02
C ASN A 62 0.74 5.72 -15.43
N VAL A 63 1.90 5.07 -15.54
CA VAL A 63 3.21 5.66 -15.25
C VAL A 63 4.12 5.37 -16.43
N GLU A 64 5.06 6.28 -16.69
CA GLU A 64 5.88 6.26 -17.89
C GLU A 64 6.57 4.90 -18.16
N PRO A 65 7.22 4.21 -17.19
CA PRO A 65 7.82 2.91 -17.46
C PRO A 65 6.80 1.82 -17.81
N TYR A 66 5.58 1.88 -17.26
CA TYR A 66 4.54 0.89 -17.56
C TYR A 66 4.13 0.97 -19.04
N GLU A 67 4.00 2.19 -19.56
CA GLU A 67 3.60 2.47 -20.94
C GLU A 67 4.74 2.19 -21.93
N GLN A 68 5.94 2.71 -21.65
CA GLN A 68 7.10 2.57 -22.55
C GLN A 68 7.57 1.12 -22.70
N LEU A 69 7.49 0.32 -21.63
CA LEU A 69 7.91 -1.08 -21.65
C LEU A 69 6.79 -2.03 -22.15
N GLY A 70 5.57 -1.51 -22.35
CA GLY A 70 4.42 -2.31 -22.79
C GLY A 70 3.97 -3.33 -21.75
N LEU A 71 3.99 -2.99 -20.46
CA LEU A 71 3.68 -3.92 -19.35
C LEU A 71 2.20 -4.31 -19.26
N ALA A 72 1.37 -3.84 -20.20
CA ALA A 72 0.00 -4.33 -20.40
C ALA A 72 -0.04 -5.66 -21.16
N GLU A 73 1.03 -6.05 -21.86
CA GLU A 73 1.12 -7.29 -22.60
C GLU A 73 1.37 -8.48 -21.65
N ASP A 74 0.62 -9.57 -21.83
CA ASP A 74 0.78 -10.82 -21.06
C ASP A 74 1.94 -11.67 -21.59
N ARG A 75 3.15 -11.10 -21.56
CA ARG A 75 4.39 -11.74 -22.06
C ARG A 75 5.52 -11.79 -21.03
N PHE A 76 5.35 -11.11 -19.91
CA PHE A 76 6.38 -10.97 -18.88
C PHE A 76 6.18 -12.04 -17.81
N THR A 77 7.27 -12.68 -17.39
CA THR A 77 7.23 -13.57 -16.22
C THR A 77 7.17 -12.75 -14.93
N ASP A 78 6.71 -13.37 -13.85
CA ASP A 78 6.69 -12.75 -12.51
C ASP A 78 8.08 -12.24 -12.10
N GLU A 79 9.15 -13.01 -12.38
CA GLU A 79 10.53 -12.60 -12.09
C GLU A 79 10.93 -11.34 -12.87
N GLN A 80 10.61 -11.26 -14.17
CA GLN A 80 10.90 -10.08 -14.98
C GLN A 80 10.14 -8.85 -14.46
N LEU A 81 8.89 -9.00 -14.03
CA LEU A 81 8.12 -7.91 -13.46
C LEU A 81 8.70 -7.43 -12.12
N ILE A 82 9.21 -8.34 -11.29
CA ILE A 82 9.90 -8.02 -10.04
C ILE A 82 11.18 -7.22 -10.32
N GLU A 83 12.04 -7.69 -11.24
CA GLU A 83 13.25 -6.98 -11.64
C GLU A 83 12.94 -5.57 -12.15
N LEU A 84 11.89 -5.43 -12.98
CA LEU A 84 11.45 -4.13 -13.48
C LEU A 84 10.94 -3.21 -12.36
N MET A 85 10.21 -3.74 -11.37
CA MET A 85 9.78 -2.97 -10.20
C MET A 85 10.95 -2.47 -9.36
N LEU A 86 12.03 -3.25 -9.24
CA LEU A 86 13.24 -2.84 -8.52
C LEU A 86 14.05 -1.79 -9.30
N GLN A 87 14.12 -1.92 -10.63
CA GLN A 87 14.78 -0.94 -11.50
C GLN A 87 13.99 0.37 -11.62
N HIS A 88 12.66 0.27 -11.60
CA HIS A 88 11.74 1.39 -11.69
C HIS A 88 10.74 1.36 -10.52
N PRO A 89 11.13 1.78 -9.31
CA PRO A 89 10.27 1.71 -8.11
C PRO A 89 8.89 2.32 -8.30
N ILE A 90 8.73 3.31 -9.19
CA ILE A 90 7.44 3.92 -9.55
C ILE A 90 6.40 2.90 -10.07
N LEU A 91 6.84 1.74 -10.56
CA LEU A 91 5.98 0.62 -10.96
C LEU A 91 5.34 -0.09 -9.77
N ILE A 92 5.88 0.03 -8.55
CA ILE A 92 5.28 -0.55 -7.36
C ILE A 92 4.04 0.27 -6.99
N ASN A 93 2.85 -0.35 -7.03
CA ASN A 93 1.64 0.32 -6.59
C ASN A 93 1.63 0.49 -5.06
N ARG A 94 0.83 1.44 -4.58
CA ARG A 94 0.98 2.03 -3.25
C ARG A 94 -0.36 2.41 -2.61
N PRO A 95 -0.43 2.49 -1.27
CA PRO A 95 0.60 2.03 -0.31
C PRO A 95 0.56 0.52 -0.08
N ILE A 96 1.73 -0.06 0.25
CA ILE A 96 1.82 -1.38 0.89
C ILE A 96 1.95 -1.14 2.40
N VAL A 97 1.17 -1.85 3.21
CA VAL A 97 1.25 -1.79 4.67
C VAL A 97 1.51 -3.18 5.23
N VAL A 98 2.45 -3.27 6.16
CA VAL A 98 2.81 -4.48 6.91
C VAL A 98 2.44 -4.25 8.38
N THR A 99 1.73 -5.20 8.98
CA THR A 99 1.41 -5.26 10.42
C THR A 99 1.63 -6.67 10.94
N PRO A 100 1.56 -6.92 12.26
CA PRO A 100 1.57 -8.28 12.81
C PRO A 100 0.40 -9.15 12.34
N ALA A 101 -0.71 -8.56 11.88
CA ALA A 101 -1.88 -9.28 11.40
C ALA A 101 -1.79 -9.64 9.90
N GLY A 102 -0.92 -8.97 9.14
CA GLY A 102 -0.67 -9.29 7.73
C GLY A 102 -0.17 -8.10 6.91
N THR A 103 -0.05 -8.33 5.60
CA THR A 103 0.39 -7.33 4.63
C THR A 103 -0.72 -7.08 3.61
N ARG A 104 -0.94 -5.82 3.23
CA ARG A 104 -1.94 -5.45 2.20
C ARG A 104 -1.45 -4.33 1.29
N LEU A 105 -1.84 -4.42 0.02
CA LEU A 105 -1.91 -3.26 -0.88
C LEU A 105 -3.21 -2.51 -0.55
N CYS A 106 -3.12 -1.40 0.18
CA CYS A 106 -4.31 -0.71 0.69
C CYS A 106 -4.94 0.18 -0.39
N ARG A 107 -5.59 -0.46 -1.36
CA ARG A 107 -6.32 0.17 -2.46
C ARG A 107 -7.70 -0.50 -2.60
N PRO A 108 -8.77 0.08 -2.05
CA PRO A 108 -8.86 1.43 -1.46
C PRO A 108 -8.18 1.53 -0.08
N SER A 109 -7.97 2.75 0.40
CA SER A 109 -7.15 3.05 1.59
C SER A 109 -7.58 2.30 2.86
N GLU A 110 -8.88 2.09 3.02
CA GLU A 110 -9.57 1.49 4.17
C GLU A 110 -9.39 -0.02 4.28
N VAL A 111 -8.80 -0.67 3.27
CA VAL A 111 -8.31 -2.05 3.38
C VAL A 111 -7.32 -2.17 4.54
N VAL A 112 -6.60 -1.09 4.89
CA VAL A 112 -5.69 -1.09 6.04
C VAL A 112 -6.38 -1.46 7.36
N LEU A 113 -7.68 -1.15 7.50
CA LEU A 113 -8.46 -1.46 8.70
C LEU A 113 -8.69 -2.97 8.88
N GLU A 114 -8.41 -3.80 7.87
CA GLU A 114 -8.45 -5.26 7.99
C GLU A 114 -7.22 -5.82 8.71
N ILE A 115 -6.12 -5.07 8.73
CA ILE A 115 -4.82 -5.53 9.26
C ILE A 115 -4.30 -4.65 10.40
N ILE A 116 -4.95 -3.55 10.76
CA ILE A 116 -4.65 -2.81 11.98
C ILE A 116 -5.39 -3.47 13.15
N PRO A 117 -4.69 -3.91 14.21
CA PRO A 117 -5.34 -4.60 15.33
C PRO A 117 -6.13 -3.66 16.24
N GLU A 118 -5.70 -2.40 16.39
CA GLU A 118 -6.40 -1.41 17.21
C GLU A 118 -7.57 -0.74 16.45
N PRO A 119 -8.71 -0.51 17.11
CA PRO A 119 -9.81 0.23 16.51
C PRO A 119 -9.42 1.69 16.25
N GLN A 120 -10.16 2.32 15.35
CA GLN A 120 -10.05 3.76 15.10
C GLN A 120 -10.50 4.55 16.34
N GLN A 121 -9.71 5.54 16.76
CA GLN A 121 -9.93 6.32 17.99
C GLN A 121 -10.99 7.40 17.83
N GLY A 122 -11.35 7.74 16.59
CA GLY A 122 -12.41 8.69 16.25
C GLY A 122 -12.90 8.50 14.82
N ALA A 123 -13.91 9.28 14.45
CA ALA A 123 -14.43 9.34 13.08
C ALA A 123 -13.31 9.64 12.08
N PHE A 124 -13.36 9.00 10.90
CA PHE A 124 -12.38 9.19 9.84
C PHE A 124 -13.07 9.54 8.55
N THR A 125 -12.68 10.68 7.96
CA THR A 125 -13.13 11.16 6.65
C THR A 125 -11.91 11.34 5.77
N LYS A 126 -11.93 10.77 4.56
CA LYS A 126 -10.85 10.91 3.58
C LYS A 126 -10.71 12.35 3.10
N GLU A 127 -9.58 12.66 2.48
CA GLU A 127 -9.31 13.98 1.89
C GLU A 127 -10.36 14.48 0.89
N ASP A 128 -11.08 13.58 0.21
CA ASP A 128 -12.14 13.91 -0.75
C ASP A 128 -13.54 14.06 -0.12
N GLY A 129 -13.64 13.93 1.21
CA GLY A 129 -14.89 14.03 1.96
C GLY A 129 -15.62 12.70 2.14
N GLU A 130 -15.10 11.57 1.62
CA GLU A 130 -15.71 10.26 1.87
C GLU A 130 -15.54 9.85 3.34
N LYS A 131 -16.66 9.63 4.03
CA LYS A 131 -16.67 9.14 5.41
C LYS A 131 -16.40 7.62 5.44
N VAL A 132 -15.39 7.19 6.19
CA VAL A 132 -15.03 5.79 6.36
C VAL A 132 -15.51 5.26 7.70
N ILE A 133 -15.31 6.04 8.76
CA ILE A 133 -15.66 5.69 10.14
C ILE A 133 -16.55 6.78 10.74
N ASP A 134 -17.65 6.39 11.37
CA ASP A 134 -18.54 7.30 12.07
C ASP A 134 -18.08 7.62 13.50
N GLU A 135 -18.81 8.52 14.18
CA GLU A 135 -18.56 8.91 15.58
C GLU A 135 -18.71 7.74 16.58
N ALA A 136 -19.37 6.65 16.17
CA ALA A 136 -19.51 5.43 16.96
C ALA A 136 -18.41 4.40 16.66
N ALA A 137 -17.34 4.81 15.96
CA ALA A 137 -16.23 3.97 15.50
C ALA A 137 -16.66 2.79 14.60
N LYS A 138 -17.79 2.92 13.90
CA LYS A 138 -18.28 1.92 12.94
C LYS A 138 -17.97 2.33 11.51
N ARG A 139 -17.75 1.33 10.65
CA ARG A 139 -17.65 1.57 9.21
C ARG A 139 -18.98 2.12 8.67
N VAL A 140 -18.89 3.15 7.84
CA VAL A 140 -20.05 3.79 7.19
C VAL A 140 -20.52 2.99 5.96
N LYS A 141 -19.71 2.04 5.48
CA LYS A 141 -20.01 1.06 4.43
C LYS A 141 -19.47 -0.32 4.80
#